data_AF-A0A661N9K0-F1
#
_entry.id   AF-A0A661N9K0-F1
#
_cell.length_a   1.000
_cell.length_b   1.000
_cell.length_c   1.000
_cell.angle_alpha   90.00
_cell.angle_beta   90.00
_cell.angle_gamma   90.00
#
_symmetry.space_group_name_H-M   'P 1'
#
loop_
_entity.id
_entity.type
_entity.pdbx_description
1 polymer ?
#
loop_
_entity_poly.entity_id
_entity_poly.type
_entity_poly.pdbx_seq_one_letter_code
_entity_poly.pdbx_strand_id
1 'polypeptide(L)'
;MSYHRAVTFDDLEEGERIALMGLVRLMVHVDGEFSREEVQALSGLARDLGAARFWASMSEVQTMEVGDLTAIVGEVARPEIREWMYGVLLGIAAVDGIADGESELLGWLMDAWSLGD
;
A
#
# COMPACT_ATOMS: atom_id res chain seq x y z
N MET A 1 11.97 -28.53 -0.45
CA MET A 1 11.93 -27.06 -0.24
C MET A 1 11.30 -26.46 -1.47
N SER A 2 9.99 -26.20 -1.42
CA SER A 2 9.33 -25.43 -2.46
C SER A 2 9.70 -23.96 -2.24
N TYR A 3 10.41 -23.36 -3.18
CA TYR A 3 10.58 -21.91 -3.19
C TYR A 3 9.21 -21.31 -3.50
N HIS A 4 8.55 -20.71 -2.50
CA HIS A 4 7.45 -19.81 -2.80
C HIS A 4 8.03 -18.64 -3.59
N ARG A 5 7.56 -18.47 -4.84
CA ARG A 5 7.85 -17.29 -5.64
C ARG A 5 7.42 -16.07 -4.83
N ALA A 6 8.29 -15.05 -4.76
CA ALA A 6 7.94 -13.78 -4.13
C ALA A 6 6.72 -13.17 -4.81
N VAL A 7 5.76 -12.70 -4.00
CA VAL A 7 4.61 -11.93 -4.48
C VAL A 7 5.11 -10.67 -5.18
N THR A 8 4.50 -10.34 -6.32
CA THR A 8 4.78 -9.15 -7.12
C THR A 8 3.47 -8.42 -7.40
N PHE A 9 3.57 -7.16 -7.86
CA PHE A 9 2.40 -6.35 -8.22
C PHE A 9 1.49 -7.02 -9.28
N ASP A 10 2.06 -7.86 -10.13
CA ASP A 10 1.30 -8.59 -11.15
C ASP A 10 0.48 -9.75 -10.59
N ASP A 11 0.75 -10.19 -9.35
CA ASP A 11 0.03 -11.26 -8.67
C ASP A 11 -1.22 -10.75 -7.91
N LEU A 12 -1.43 -9.42 -7.87
CA LEU A 12 -2.59 -8.77 -7.26
C LEU A 12 -3.82 -8.89 -8.15
N GLU A 13 -4.93 -9.30 -7.54
CA GLU A 13 -6.26 -9.14 -8.12
C GLU A 13 -6.66 -7.66 -8.17
N GLU A 14 -7.73 -7.35 -8.91
CA GLU A 14 -8.17 -5.97 -9.11
C GLU A 14 -8.50 -5.26 -7.78
N GLY A 15 -9.25 -5.92 -6.89
CA GLY A 15 -9.56 -5.37 -5.56
C GLY A 15 -8.32 -5.14 -4.71
N GLU A 16 -7.35 -6.07 -4.75
CA GLU A 16 -6.10 -5.97 -4.00
C GLU A 16 -5.21 -4.84 -4.54
N ARG A 17 -5.19 -4.65 -5.87
CA ARG A 17 -4.49 -3.53 -6.52
C ARG A 17 -5.11 -2.20 -6.12
N ILE A 18 -6.43 -2.10 -6.14
CA ILE A 18 -7.17 -0.89 -5.74
C ILE A 18 -6.92 -0.60 -4.26
N ALA A 19 -6.97 -1.62 -3.39
CA ALA A 19 -6.64 -1.49 -1.98
C ALA A 19 -5.23 -0.93 -1.79
N LEU A 20 -4.21 -1.49 -2.46
CA LEU A 20 -2.84 -1.03 -2.32
C LEU A 20 -2.69 0.42 -2.75
N MET A 21 -3.21 0.78 -3.93
CA MET A 21 -3.09 2.16 -4.43
C MET A 21 -3.85 3.12 -3.53
N GLY A 22 -5.04 2.77 -3.06
CA GLY A 22 -5.79 3.61 -2.13
C GLY A 22 -5.09 3.80 -0.80
N LEU A 23 -4.44 2.76 -0.26
CA LEU A 23 -3.63 2.86 0.96
C LEU A 23 -2.40 3.74 0.75
N VAL A 24 -1.70 3.59 -0.37
CA VAL A 24 -0.59 4.48 -0.76
C VAL A 24 -1.09 5.93 -0.86
N ARG A 25 -2.31 6.16 -1.39
CA ARG A 25 -2.94 7.48 -1.46
C ARG A 25 -3.27 8.04 -0.08
N LEU A 26 -3.79 7.21 0.82
CA LEU A 26 -4.14 7.62 2.18
C LEU A 26 -2.91 8.03 2.96
N MET A 27 -1.79 7.30 2.83
CA MET A 27 -0.51 7.64 3.46
C MET A 27 -0.09 9.09 3.14
N VAL A 28 -0.33 9.56 1.90
CA VAL A 28 -0.07 10.96 1.46
C VAL A 28 -0.98 11.99 2.13
N HIS A 29 -2.22 11.61 2.43
CA HIS A 29 -3.25 12.55 2.83
C HIS A 29 -3.30 12.78 4.34
N VAL A 30 -2.58 11.94 5.09
CA VAL A 30 -2.57 11.97 6.56
C VAL A 30 -1.81 13.19 7.09
N ASP A 31 -0.79 13.68 6.38
CA ASP A 31 -0.09 14.94 6.69
C ASP A 31 -0.22 16.02 5.60
N GLY A 32 -0.63 15.64 4.39
CA GLY A 32 -1.03 16.52 3.29
C GLY A 32 0.08 16.90 2.31
N GLU A 33 1.34 16.49 2.52
CA GLU A 33 2.45 16.74 1.60
C GLU A 33 3.50 15.65 1.68
N PHE A 34 3.83 15.01 0.55
CA PHE A 34 5.02 14.16 0.51
C PHE A 34 6.30 15.00 0.64
N SER A 35 7.21 14.55 1.50
CA SER A 35 8.60 14.97 1.50
C SER A 35 9.27 14.61 0.16
N ARG A 36 10.42 15.21 -0.14
CA ARG A 36 11.14 14.88 -1.40
C ARG A 36 11.64 13.45 -1.40
N GLU A 37 11.91 12.93 -0.22
CA GLU A 37 12.39 11.60 0.07
C GLU A 37 11.28 10.58 -0.19
N GLU A 38 10.05 10.85 0.24
CA GLU A 38 8.89 10.00 -0.03
C GLU A 38 8.47 10.02 -1.50
N VAL A 39 8.53 11.18 -2.18
CA VAL A 39 8.31 11.23 -3.65
C VAL A 39 9.33 10.36 -4.39
N GLN A 40 10.59 10.36 -3.94
CA GLN A 40 11.63 9.51 -4.51
C GLN A 40 11.37 8.03 -4.21
N ALA A 41 10.94 7.70 -3.00
CA ALA A 41 10.56 6.34 -2.61
C ALA A 41 9.39 5.83 -3.45
N LEU A 42 8.34 6.64 -3.61
CA LEU A 42 7.19 6.32 -4.45
C LEU A 42 7.58 6.13 -5.92
N SER A 43 8.48 6.97 -6.43
CA SER A 43 9.02 6.83 -7.79
C SER A 43 9.87 5.56 -7.95
N GLY A 44 10.63 5.18 -6.92
CA GLY A 44 11.36 3.92 -6.85
C GLY A 44 10.42 2.73 -6.85
N LEU A 45 9.41 2.74 -5.99
CA LEU A 45 8.36 1.74 -5.93
C LEU A 45 7.63 1.61 -7.26
N ALA A 46 7.22 2.71 -7.88
CA ALA A 46 6.59 2.69 -9.18
C ALA A 46 7.49 2.02 -10.23
N ARG A 47 8.81 2.25 -10.19
CA ARG A 47 9.75 1.57 -11.10
C ARG A 47 9.82 0.07 -10.83
N ASP A 48 9.83 -0.35 -9.56
CA ASP A 48 9.93 -1.74 -9.15
C ASP A 48 8.64 -2.54 -9.41
N LEU A 49 7.47 -1.89 -9.31
CA LEU A 49 6.15 -2.48 -9.54
C LEU A 49 5.68 -2.35 -11.00
N GLY A 50 6.36 -1.56 -11.83
CA GLY A 50 5.98 -1.25 -13.21
C GLY A 50 5.26 0.10 -13.33
N ALA A 51 6.01 1.14 -13.69
CA ALA A 51 5.59 2.53 -13.52
C ALA A 51 4.30 2.88 -14.27
N ALA A 52 4.13 2.40 -15.51
CA ALA A 52 2.94 2.71 -16.29
C ALA A 52 1.66 2.18 -15.62
N ARG A 53 1.69 0.94 -15.12
CA ARG A 53 0.55 0.31 -14.46
C ARG A 53 0.31 0.92 -13.08
N PHE A 54 1.38 1.19 -12.34
CA PHE A 54 1.31 1.89 -11.05
C PHE A 54 0.59 3.24 -11.19
N TRP A 55 1.05 4.12 -12.08
CA TRP A 55 0.45 5.44 -12.26
C TRP A 55 -0.98 5.39 -12.81
N ALA A 56 -1.28 4.43 -13.69
CA ALA A 56 -2.65 4.20 -14.17
C ALA A 56 -3.58 3.83 -13.01
N SER A 57 -3.20 2.85 -12.18
CA SER A 57 -3.98 2.45 -11.00
C SER A 57 -4.03 3.55 -9.94
N MET A 58 -3.01 4.40 -9.85
CA MET A 58 -3.03 5.55 -8.95
C MET A 58 -4.07 6.60 -9.38
N SER A 59 -4.21 6.79 -10.69
CA SER A 59 -5.26 7.64 -11.25
C SER A 59 -6.67 7.06 -11.04
N GLU A 60 -6.82 5.73 -11.12
CA GLU A 60 -8.12 5.05 -10.93
C GLU A 60 -8.71 5.30 -9.53
N VAL A 61 -7.87 5.33 -8.50
CA VAL A 61 -8.32 5.51 -7.13
C VAL A 61 -8.24 6.96 -6.65
N GLN A 62 -7.83 7.92 -7.47
CA GLN A 62 -7.57 9.30 -7.04
C GLN A 62 -8.78 9.95 -6.33
N THR A 63 -9.99 9.68 -6.80
CA THR A 63 -11.25 10.28 -6.31
C THR A 63 -12.06 9.31 -5.44
N MET A 64 -11.49 8.18 -5.03
CA MET A 64 -12.21 7.17 -4.25
C MET A 64 -12.40 7.65 -2.81
N GLU A 65 -13.63 7.57 -2.30
CA GLU A 65 -13.96 7.92 -0.94
C GLU A 65 -13.29 6.97 0.07
N VAL A 66 -12.96 7.50 1.26
CA VAL A 66 -12.27 6.70 2.30
C VAL A 66 -13.11 5.50 2.75
N GLY A 67 -14.45 5.65 2.81
CA GLY A 67 -15.34 4.56 3.18
C GLY A 67 -15.38 3.42 2.16
N ASP A 68 -15.31 3.73 0.87
CA ASP A 68 -15.25 2.71 -0.19
C ASP A 68 -13.91 1.99 -0.16
N LEU A 69 -12.83 2.73 0.07
CA LEU A 69 -11.49 2.15 0.20
C LEU A 69 -11.38 1.20 1.40
N THR A 70 -11.88 1.59 2.58
CA THR A 70 -11.79 0.73 3.77
C THR A 70 -12.57 -0.57 3.60
N ALA A 71 -13.71 -0.54 2.89
CA ALA A 71 -14.44 -1.75 2.53
C ALA A 71 -13.60 -2.69 1.66
N ILE A 72 -12.98 -2.17 0.60
CA ILE A 72 -12.13 -2.96 -0.31
C ILE A 72 -10.90 -3.52 0.42
N VAL A 73 -10.27 -2.73 1.29
CA VAL A 73 -9.13 -3.17 2.11
C VAL A 73 -9.52 -4.33 3.03
N GLY A 74 -10.74 -4.31 3.59
CA GLY A 74 -11.28 -5.40 4.41
C GLY A 74 -11.56 -6.70 3.63
N GLU A 75 -11.78 -6.61 2.32
CA GLU A 75 -12.05 -7.76 1.45
C GLU A 75 -10.78 -8.49 0.98
N VAL A 76 -9.59 -7.90 1.15
CA VAL A 76 -8.31 -8.56 0.84
C VAL A 76 -8.18 -9.79 1.73
N ALA A 77 -8.36 -10.99 1.17
CA ALA A 77 -8.44 -12.23 1.95
C ALA A 77 -7.12 -13.03 2.00
N ARG A 78 -6.24 -12.85 1.01
CA ARG A 78 -5.03 -13.64 0.82
C ARG A 78 -3.94 -13.21 1.80
N PRO A 79 -3.51 -14.05 2.76
CA PRO A 79 -2.53 -13.67 3.78
C PRO A 79 -1.20 -13.19 3.18
N GLU A 80 -0.70 -13.89 2.16
CA GLU A 80 0.55 -13.55 1.49
C GLU A 80 0.49 -12.17 0.80
N ILE A 81 -0.71 -11.75 0.37
CA ILE A 81 -0.93 -10.43 -0.24
C ILE A 81 -0.99 -9.36 0.84
N ARG A 82 -1.68 -9.61 1.96
CA ARG A 82 -1.73 -8.69 3.11
C ARG A 82 -0.32 -8.37 3.64
N GLU A 83 0.48 -9.41 3.87
CA GLU A 83 1.86 -9.27 4.33
C GLU A 83 2.71 -8.49 3.33
N TRP A 84 2.57 -8.80 2.05
CA TRP A 84 3.32 -8.12 0.99
C TRP A 84 2.91 -6.64 0.87
N MET A 85 1.61 -6.33 0.87
CA MET A 85 1.09 -4.96 0.83
C MET A 85 1.55 -4.16 2.05
N TYR A 86 1.50 -4.77 3.24
CA TYR A 86 1.98 -4.15 4.46
C TYR A 86 3.48 -3.84 4.37
N GLY A 87 4.30 -4.78 3.86
CA GLY A 87 5.73 -4.57 3.64
C GLY A 87 6.02 -3.43 2.66
N VAL A 88 5.23 -3.29 1.60
CA VAL A 88 5.32 -2.15 0.66
C VAL A 88 5.05 -0.83 1.38
N LEU A 89 3.95 -0.73 2.13
CA LEU A 89 3.56 0.48 2.84
C LEU A 89 4.55 0.86 3.94
N LEU A 90 5.01 -0.11 4.73
CA LEU A 90 6.06 0.09 5.72
C LEU A 90 7.36 0.56 5.09
N GLY A 91 7.71 0.02 3.91
CA GLY A 91 8.89 0.42 3.16
C GLY A 91 8.85 1.87 2.68
N ILE A 92 7.66 2.42 2.42
CA ILE A 92 7.48 3.85 2.09
C ILE A 92 7.67 4.70 3.35
N ALA A 93 6.89 4.43 4.40
CA ALA A 93 6.88 5.21 5.64
C ALA A 93 8.23 5.19 6.39
N ALA A 94 9.04 4.14 6.21
CA ALA A 94 10.34 4.02 6.88
C ALA A 94 11.46 4.88 6.26
N VAL A 95 11.22 5.55 5.12
CA VAL A 95 12.27 6.23 4.34
C VAL A 95 12.85 7.46 5.04
N ASP A 96 12.03 8.30 5.65
CA ASP A 96 12.45 9.45 6.46
C ASP A 96 11.96 9.38 7.92
N GLY A 97 11.32 8.27 8.28
CA GLY A 97 10.86 7.95 9.63
C GLY A 97 9.34 7.98 9.70
N ILE A 98 8.76 6.98 10.35
CA ILE A 98 7.31 6.80 10.37
C ILE A 98 6.66 7.91 11.21
N ALA A 99 5.86 8.75 10.56
CA ALA A 99 5.09 9.81 11.23
C ALA A 99 3.89 9.24 12.01
N ASP A 100 3.34 10.03 12.93
CA ASP A 100 2.27 9.57 13.85
C ASP A 100 1.05 9.01 13.09
N GLY A 101 0.62 9.69 12.02
CA GLY A 101 -0.55 9.24 11.29
C GLY A 101 -0.28 8.05 10.34
N GLU A 102 0.96 7.90 9.84
CA GLU A 102 1.35 6.68 9.12
C GLU A 102 1.40 5.49 10.07
N SER A 103 1.90 5.71 11.28
CA SER A 103 1.89 4.73 12.36
C SER A 103 0.46 4.31 12.73
N GLU A 104 -0.48 5.26 12.77
CA GLU A 104 -1.91 4.97 12.97
C GLU A 104 -2.48 4.11 11.83
N LEU A 105 -2.19 4.45 10.57
CA LEU A 105 -2.62 3.67 9.41
C LEU A 105 -2.03 2.25 9.42
N LEU A 106 -0.73 2.11 9.68
CA LEU A 106 -0.04 0.82 9.76
C LEU A 106 -0.55 0.00 10.95
N GLY A 107 -0.82 0.63 12.09
CA GLY A 107 -1.44 0.01 13.27
C GLY A 107 -2.82 -0.55 12.94
N TRP A 108 -3.67 0.25 12.30
CA TRP A 108 -4.98 -0.20 11.85
C TRP A 108 -4.89 -1.39 10.88
N LEU A 109 -3.94 -1.39 9.94
CA LEU A 109 -3.74 -2.52 9.03
C LEU A 109 -3.29 -3.79 9.76
N MET A 110 -2.41 -3.69 10.76
CA MET A 110 -2.02 -4.84 11.58
C MET A 110 -3.24 -5.48 12.23
N ASP A 111 -4.11 -4.68 12.83
CA ASP A 111 -5.33 -5.17 13.47
C ASP A 111 -6.33 -5.73 12.44
N ALA A 112 -6.62 -4.99 11.37
CA ALA A 112 -7.62 -5.33 10.36
C ALA A 112 -7.27 -6.63 9.61
N TRP A 113 -5.99 -6.89 9.40
CA TRP A 113 -5.50 -8.07 8.70
C TRP A 113 -4.95 -9.16 9.62
N SER A 114 -4.92 -8.89 10.94
CA SER A 114 -4.34 -9.77 11.95
C SER A 114 -2.88 -10.12 11.63
N LEU A 115 -2.10 -9.10 11.26
CA LEU A 115 -0.67 -9.22 10.99
C LEU A 115 0.09 -9.08 12.32
N GLY A 116 0.21 -10.20 13.03
CA GLY A 116 0.88 -10.30 14.32
C GLY A 116 0.36 -11.52 15.07
N ASP A 117 1.27 -12.39 15.52
CA ASP A 117 0.98 -13.42 16.53
C ASP A 117 0.90 -12.80 17.94
#